data_AF-A0A2V1N6V9-F1
#
_entry.id   AF-A0A2V1N6V9-F1
#
_cell.length_a   1.000
_cell.length_b   1.000
_cell.length_c   1.000
_cell.angle_alpha   90.00
_cell.angle_beta   90.00
_cell.angle_gamma   90.00
#
_symmetry.space_group_name_H-M   'P 1'
#
loop_
_entity.id
_entity.type
_entity.pdbx_description
1 polymer ?
#
loop_
_entity_poly.entity_id
_entity_poly.type
_entity_poly.pdbx_seq_one_letter_code
_entity_poly.pdbx_strand_id
1 'polypeptide(L)'
;MFKKCPSCNKTVIETLGKGDQLKDEFTHIHPKSLAKQFPEYIPSSIRQDYEEAYAILHLSPKASATLSRRAMQGMIRDFFEVKPDTLYKEIDQIENQISPTVKKTLNAARKIGNIGAHMENDINTIVEISDGEAEKLIKLNEYLIKNWYIERHDSDTLMKEIQDINTNKQDNKKKH
;
A
#
# COMPACT_ATOMS: atom_id res chain seq x y z
N MET A 1 21.72 -10.51 14.47
CA MET A 1 20.89 -10.01 15.59
C MET A 1 20.12 -8.78 15.12
N PHE A 2 18.86 -8.58 15.53
CA PHE A 2 18.13 -7.34 15.23
C PHE A 2 18.64 -6.22 16.16
N LYS A 3 19.14 -5.14 15.57
CA LYS A 3 19.57 -3.92 16.28
C LYS A 3 18.81 -2.71 15.73
N LYS A 4 18.79 -1.60 16.46
CA LYS A 4 18.31 -0.31 15.96
C LYS A 4 19.49 0.59 15.63
N CYS A 5 19.44 1.27 14.49
CA CYS A 5 20.45 2.25 14.12
C CYS A 5 20.43 3.42 15.12
N PRO A 6 21.54 3.78 15.78
CA PRO A 6 21.56 4.87 16.75
C PRO A 6 21.33 6.26 16.11
N SER A 7 21.52 6.42 14.80
CA SER A 7 21.31 7.69 14.08
C SER A 7 19.87 7.88 13.61
N CYS A 8 19.23 6.85 13.05
CA CYS A 8 17.91 6.96 12.43
C CYS A 8 16.82 6.06 13.03
N ASN A 9 17.15 5.29 14.07
CA ASN A 9 16.28 4.37 14.79
C ASN A 9 15.64 3.24 13.93
N LYS A 10 16.06 3.10 12.68
CA LYS A 10 15.61 2.04 11.77
C LYS A 10 16.21 0.69 12.18
N THR A 11 15.48 -0.40 11.93
CA THR A 11 15.95 -1.77 12.17
C THR A 11 17.19 -2.06 11.31
N VAL A 12 18.16 -2.75 11.89
CA VAL A 12 19.38 -3.22 11.23
C VAL A 12 19.56 -4.69 11.58
N ILE A 13 19.87 -5.51 10.57
CA ILE A 13 20.27 -6.89 10.76
C ILE A 13 21.79 -6.92 10.73
N GLU A 14 22.40 -7.29 11.84
CA GLU A 14 23.83 -7.53 11.91
C GLU A 14 24.13 -8.98 11.53
N THR A 15 24.98 -9.16 10.52
CA THR A 15 25.44 -10.45 10.01
C THR A 15 26.94 -10.63 10.23
N LEU A 16 27.36 -11.86 10.57
CA LEU A 16 28.75 -12.24 10.74
C LEU A 16 29.20 -13.12 9.57
N GLY A 17 30.22 -12.70 8.82
CA GLY A 17 30.77 -13.47 7.73
C GLY A 17 31.55 -14.70 8.21
N LYS A 18 31.34 -15.84 7.55
CA LYS A 18 31.97 -17.14 7.88
C LYS A 18 32.87 -17.69 6.78
N GLY A 19 32.84 -17.13 5.57
CA GLY A 19 33.69 -17.54 4.46
C GLY A 19 35.03 -16.80 4.45
N ASP A 20 36.04 -17.37 3.80
CA ASP A 20 37.42 -16.83 3.79
C ASP A 20 37.53 -15.38 3.30
N GLN A 21 36.61 -14.94 2.44
CA GLN A 21 36.57 -13.57 1.91
C GLN A 21 35.99 -12.53 2.88
N LEU A 22 35.22 -12.96 3.88
CA LEU A 22 34.49 -12.08 4.81
C LEU A 22 34.60 -12.59 6.26
N LYS A 23 35.68 -13.32 6.57
CA LYS A 23 35.80 -14.07 7.82
C LYS A 23 35.83 -13.10 9.00
N ASP A 24 34.91 -13.31 9.93
CA ASP A 24 34.75 -12.52 11.15
C ASP A 24 34.45 -11.03 10.90
N GLU A 25 34.02 -10.66 9.68
CA GLU A 25 33.52 -9.32 9.40
C GLU A 25 32.04 -9.18 9.77
N PHE A 26 31.72 -8.04 10.40
CA PHE A 26 30.34 -7.65 10.68
C PHE A 26 29.80 -6.76 9.57
N THR A 27 28.72 -7.19 8.92
CA THR A 27 27.99 -6.38 7.94
C THR A 27 26.63 -6.00 8.50
N HIS A 28 26.23 -4.76 8.22
CA HIS A 28 24.93 -4.22 8.61
C HIS A 28 24.00 -4.22 7.40
N ILE A 29 22.97 -5.04 7.45
CA ILE A 29 21.93 -5.11 6.42
C ILE A 29 20.75 -4.26 6.88
N HIS A 30 20.40 -3.27 6.08
CA HIS A 30 19.19 -2.48 6.28
C HIS A 30 17.99 -3.15 5.59
N PRO A 31 16.77 -3.05 6.15
CA PRO A 31 15.56 -3.38 5.42
C PRO A 31 15.56 -2.59 4.11
N LYS A 32 15.44 -3.31 2.98
CA LYS A 32 15.46 -2.72 1.65
C LYS A 32 14.28 -1.79 1.37
N SER A 33 13.26 -1.82 2.23
CA SER A 33 11.97 -1.19 2.01
C SER A 33 11.41 -0.66 3.32
N LEU A 34 10.74 0.50 3.24
CA LEU A 34 9.94 1.07 4.32
C LEU A 34 8.47 0.59 4.27
N ALA A 35 8.17 -0.39 3.41
CA ALA A 35 6.83 -0.96 3.27
C ALA A 35 6.33 -1.54 4.59
N LYS A 36 5.10 -1.16 4.95
CA LYS A 36 4.35 -1.79 6.03
C LYS A 36 3.92 -3.18 5.59
N GLN A 37 3.88 -4.10 6.54
CA GLN A 37 3.32 -5.43 6.28
C GLN A 37 1.82 -5.37 6.55
N PHE A 38 1.03 -5.67 5.53
CA PHE A 38 -0.43 -5.62 5.60
C PHE A 38 -1.03 -7.02 5.79
N PRO A 39 -2.18 -7.13 6.50
CA PRO A 39 -2.84 -8.42 6.74
C PRO A 39 -3.20 -9.22 5.49
N GLU A 40 -3.32 -10.55 5.64
CA GLU A 40 -3.57 -11.49 4.53
C GLU A 40 -4.94 -11.33 3.88
N TYR A 41 -5.93 -10.77 4.58
CA TYR A 41 -7.27 -10.51 4.02
C TYR A 41 -7.27 -9.41 2.95
N ILE A 42 -6.18 -8.65 2.80
CA ILE A 42 -5.99 -7.73 1.68
C ILE A 42 -5.42 -8.54 0.50
N PRO A 43 -5.96 -8.40 -0.72
CA PRO A 43 -5.51 -9.17 -1.88
C PRO A 43 -4.00 -9.14 -2.08
N SER A 44 -3.42 -10.31 -2.38
CA SER A 44 -1.98 -10.48 -2.50
C SER A 44 -1.39 -9.62 -3.61
N SER A 45 -2.10 -9.42 -4.73
CA SER A 45 -1.67 -8.57 -5.84
C SER A 45 -1.46 -7.11 -5.41
N ILE A 46 -2.36 -6.56 -4.58
CA ILE A 46 -2.28 -5.20 -4.07
C ILE A 46 -1.09 -5.07 -3.12
N ARG A 47 -0.90 -6.05 -2.21
CA ARG A 47 0.23 -6.06 -1.28
C ARG A 47 1.57 -6.15 -2.00
N GLN A 48 1.68 -7.05 -2.99
CA GLN A 48 2.89 -7.22 -3.79
C GLN A 48 3.24 -5.95 -4.57
N ASP A 49 2.27 -5.34 -5.25
CA ASP A 49 2.47 -4.08 -5.97
C ASP A 49 2.95 -2.95 -5.07
N TYR A 50 2.37 -2.85 -3.87
CA TYR A 50 2.77 -1.86 -2.86
C TYR A 50 4.20 -2.10 -2.33
N GLU A 51 4.54 -3.35 -2.00
CA GLU A 51 5.87 -3.71 -1.51
C GLU A 51 6.95 -3.50 -2.56
N GLU A 52 6.66 -3.89 -3.81
CA GLU A 52 7.54 -3.69 -4.95
C GLU A 52 7.74 -2.19 -5.23
N ALA A 53 6.66 -1.38 -5.15
CA ALA A 53 6.75 0.06 -5.32
C ALA A 53 7.70 0.72 -4.32
N TYR A 54 7.70 0.29 -3.05
CA TYR A 54 8.70 0.75 -2.07
C TYR A 54 10.10 0.22 -2.37
N ALA A 55 10.23 -1.04 -2.77
CA ALA A 55 11.53 -1.66 -3.03
C ALA A 55 12.30 -0.96 -4.16
N ILE A 56 11.57 -0.40 -5.13
CA ILE A 56 12.16 0.32 -6.27
C ILE A 56 11.99 1.84 -6.17
N LEU A 57 11.53 2.38 -5.04
CA LEU A 57 11.25 3.81 -4.87
C LEU A 57 12.42 4.70 -5.32
N HIS A 58 13.62 4.41 -4.82
CA HIS A 58 14.84 5.17 -5.12
C HIS A 58 15.63 4.62 -6.32
N LEU A 59 15.21 3.46 -6.86
CA LEU A 59 15.85 2.84 -8.03
C LEU A 59 15.20 3.30 -9.33
N SER A 60 13.87 3.43 -9.31
CA SER A 60 13.05 3.92 -10.41
C SER A 60 11.76 4.52 -9.83
N PRO A 61 11.76 5.82 -9.47
CA PRO A 61 10.56 6.52 -9.01
C PRO A 61 9.42 6.43 -10.03
N LYS A 62 9.78 6.39 -11.32
CA LYS A 62 8.88 6.15 -12.44
C LYS A 62 8.14 4.81 -12.32
N ALA A 63 8.88 3.71 -12.19
CA ALA A 63 8.27 2.39 -12.04
C ALA A 63 7.50 2.25 -10.71
N SER A 64 8.02 2.87 -9.65
CA SER A 64 7.34 2.94 -8.34
C SER A 64 5.98 3.64 -8.44
N ALA A 65 5.88 4.74 -9.20
CA ALA A 65 4.60 5.42 -9.48
C ALA A 65 3.63 4.54 -10.29
N THR A 66 4.14 3.79 -11.27
CA THR A 66 3.32 2.84 -12.06
C THR A 66 2.77 1.71 -11.21
N LEU A 67 3.59 1.08 -10.36
CA LEU A 67 3.16 0.05 -9.42
C LEU A 67 2.16 0.60 -8.41
N SER A 68 2.40 1.82 -7.91
CA SER A 68 1.48 2.48 -6.99
C SER A 68 0.09 2.68 -7.62
N ARG A 69 0.03 3.09 -8.89
CA ARG A 69 -1.22 3.20 -9.66
C ARG A 69 -1.87 1.83 -9.87
N ARG A 70 -1.10 0.76 -10.11
CA ARG A 70 -1.61 -0.61 -10.29
C ARG A 70 -2.25 -1.14 -9.01
N ALA A 71 -1.60 -0.95 -7.86
CA ALA A 71 -2.17 -1.26 -6.54
C ALA A 71 -3.46 -0.47 -6.27
N MET A 72 -3.47 0.84 -6.55
CA MET A 72 -4.65 1.70 -6.42
C MET A 72 -5.83 1.19 -7.26
N GLN A 73 -5.57 0.84 -8.52
CA GLN A 73 -6.57 0.27 -9.41
C GLN A 73 -7.07 -1.10 -8.89
N GLY A 74 -6.17 -1.96 -8.42
CA GLY A 74 -6.53 -3.23 -7.80
C GLY A 74 -7.48 -3.05 -6.63
N MET A 75 -7.19 -2.11 -5.74
CA MET A 75 -8.05 -1.77 -4.60
C MET A 75 -9.44 -1.28 -5.04
N ILE A 76 -9.51 -0.40 -6.04
CA ILE A 76 -10.80 0.10 -6.54
C ILE A 76 -11.67 -1.07 -7.05
N ARG A 77 -11.07 -1.96 -7.84
CA ARG A 77 -11.79 -3.10 -8.44
C ARG A 77 -12.22 -4.13 -7.41
N ASP A 78 -11.37 -4.41 -6.44
CA ASP A 78 -11.61 -5.40 -5.41
C ASP A 78 -12.61 -4.89 -4.36
N PHE A 79 -12.40 -3.68 -3.84
CA PHE A 79 -13.21 -3.15 -2.74
C PHE A 79 -14.61 -2.71 -3.17
N PHE A 80 -14.73 -2.10 -4.35
CA PHE A 80 -16.02 -1.61 -4.87
C PHE A 80 -16.63 -2.53 -5.94
N GLU A 81 -15.97 -3.64 -6.27
CA GLU A 81 -16.45 -4.63 -7.24
C GLU A 81 -16.74 -4.05 -8.64
N VAL A 82 -15.99 -3.02 -9.05
CA VAL A 82 -16.12 -2.36 -10.37
C VAL A 82 -15.05 -2.84 -11.35
N LYS A 83 -15.41 -3.03 -12.64
CA LYS A 83 -14.44 -3.48 -13.67
C LYS A 83 -14.70 -2.95 -15.10
N PRO A 84 -14.86 -1.63 -15.31
CA PRO A 84 -14.89 -1.07 -16.65
C PRO A 84 -13.49 -1.01 -17.29
N ASP A 85 -13.43 -0.66 -18.58
CA ASP A 85 -12.21 -0.80 -19.39
C ASP A 85 -11.04 0.10 -18.97
N THR A 86 -11.31 1.21 -18.25
CA THR A 86 -10.29 2.19 -17.90
C THR A 86 -10.39 2.63 -16.44
N LEU A 87 -9.24 2.95 -15.84
CA LEU A 87 -9.15 3.50 -14.48
C LEU A 87 -9.94 4.82 -14.32
N TYR A 88 -10.11 5.59 -15.40
CA TYR A 88 -10.97 6.76 -15.38
C TYR A 88 -12.43 6.38 -15.14
N LYS A 89 -12.95 5.42 -15.91
CA LYS A 89 -14.32 4.91 -15.74
C LYS A 89 -14.51 4.26 -14.36
N GLU A 90 -13.51 3.55 -13.86
CA GLU A 90 -13.52 2.97 -12.50
C GLU A 90 -13.71 4.04 -11.42
N ILE A 91 -12.91 5.13 -11.46
CA ILE A 91 -13.01 6.22 -10.48
C ILE A 91 -14.37 6.93 -10.58
N ASP A 92 -14.91 7.07 -11.79
CA ASP A 92 -16.20 7.73 -11.99
C ASP A 92 -17.36 6.90 -11.42
N GLN A 93 -17.33 5.57 -11.58
CA GLN A 93 -18.36 4.68 -11.03
C GLN A 93 -18.45 4.70 -9.50
N ILE A 94 -17.33 4.94 -8.81
CA ILE A 94 -17.29 4.97 -7.35
C ILE A 94 -17.48 6.36 -6.76
N GLU A 95 -17.78 7.38 -7.58
CA GLU A 95 -17.78 8.79 -7.16
C GLU A 95 -18.72 9.09 -5.98
N ASN A 96 -19.84 8.37 -5.90
CA ASN A 96 -20.86 8.56 -4.87
C ASN A 96 -20.54 7.77 -3.58
N GLN A 97 -19.51 6.92 -3.62
CA GLN A 97 -19.08 6.07 -2.49
C GLN A 97 -17.83 6.63 -1.79
N ILE A 98 -17.22 7.68 -2.35
CA ILE A 98 -15.99 8.30 -1.84
C ILE A 98 -16.19 9.82 -1.68
N SER A 99 -15.34 10.45 -0.86
CA SER A 99 -15.40 11.91 -0.73
C SER A 99 -14.91 12.62 -2.00
N PRO A 100 -15.36 13.86 -2.29
CA PRO A 100 -14.87 14.64 -3.42
C PRO A 100 -13.34 14.84 -3.41
N THR A 101 -12.74 14.93 -2.22
CA THR A 101 -11.29 15.03 -2.04
C THR A 101 -10.58 13.74 -2.48
N VAL A 102 -11.12 12.58 -2.09
CA VAL A 102 -10.59 11.29 -2.54
C VAL A 102 -10.75 11.14 -4.05
N LYS A 103 -11.91 11.48 -4.63
CA LYS A 103 -12.12 11.45 -6.10
C LYS A 103 -11.08 12.29 -6.85
N LYS A 104 -10.82 13.52 -6.39
CA LYS A 104 -9.81 14.40 -6.98
C LYS A 104 -8.41 13.81 -6.86
N THR A 105 -8.08 13.23 -5.70
CA THR A 105 -6.77 12.63 -5.43
C THR A 105 -6.52 11.39 -6.29
N LEU A 106 -7.51 10.49 -6.42
CA LEU A 106 -7.42 9.33 -7.31
C LEU A 106 -7.22 9.74 -8.77
N ASN A 107 -7.93 10.78 -9.23
CA ASN A 107 -7.74 11.32 -10.57
C ASN A 107 -6.35 11.92 -10.80
N ALA A 108 -5.79 12.60 -9.79
CA ALA A 108 -4.42 13.12 -9.85
C ALA A 108 -3.40 11.97 -9.89
N ALA A 109 -3.53 10.98 -9.01
CA ALA A 109 -2.67 9.80 -8.97
C ALA A 109 -2.70 9.01 -10.28
N ARG A 110 -3.88 8.85 -10.89
CA ARG A 110 -4.04 8.24 -12.23
C ARG A 110 -3.20 8.96 -13.28
N LYS A 111 -3.22 10.30 -13.29
CA LYS A 111 -2.48 11.12 -14.25
C LYS A 111 -0.97 11.01 -14.01
N ILE A 112 -0.51 11.08 -12.76
CA ILE A 112 0.92 10.94 -12.43
C ILE A 112 1.44 9.55 -12.81
N GLY A 113 0.71 8.49 -12.46
CA GLY A 113 1.12 7.13 -12.83
C GLY A 113 1.10 6.86 -14.34
N ASN A 114 0.29 7.60 -15.11
CA ASN A 114 0.33 7.55 -16.58
C ASN A 114 1.61 8.21 -17.13
N ILE A 115 2.07 9.34 -16.57
CA ILE A 115 3.40 9.92 -16.91
C ILE A 115 4.51 8.90 -16.61
N GLY A 116 4.34 8.14 -15.53
CA GLY A 116 5.26 7.08 -15.17
C GLY A 116 5.31 5.89 -16.15
N ALA A 117 4.28 5.68 -16.97
CA ALA A 117 4.17 4.53 -17.85
C ALA A 117 4.24 4.87 -19.35
N HIS A 118 3.97 6.12 -19.73
CA HIS A 118 3.91 6.54 -21.13
C HIS A 118 4.96 7.60 -21.46
N MET A 119 5.78 7.33 -22.48
CA MET A 119 6.49 8.37 -23.23
C MET A 119 5.46 8.97 -24.19
N GLU A 120 4.84 10.10 -23.87
CA GLU A 120 4.00 10.79 -24.87
C GLU A 120 4.88 11.45 -25.93
N ASN A 121 4.40 11.39 -27.17
CA ASN A 121 5.11 11.72 -28.41
C ASN A 121 5.26 13.24 -28.68
N ASP A 122 5.22 14.11 -27.66
CA ASP A 122 5.46 15.55 -27.84
C ASP A 122 6.83 15.94 -27.30
N ILE A 123 7.70 16.23 -28.26
CA ILE A 123 9.12 16.53 -28.13
C ILE A 123 9.27 17.89 -27.43
N ASN A 124 9.54 17.89 -26.12
CA ASN A 124 10.50 18.80 -25.42
C ASN A 124 10.40 18.81 -23.88
N THR A 125 9.50 18.05 -23.25
CA THR A 125 9.43 18.01 -21.78
C THR A 125 9.39 16.58 -21.26
N ILE A 126 10.56 16.04 -20.90
CA ILE A 126 10.64 14.81 -20.10
C ILE A 126 10.25 15.20 -18.68
N VAL A 127 9.00 14.94 -18.29
CA VAL A 127 8.56 15.14 -16.90
C VAL A 127 9.06 13.95 -16.08
N GLU A 128 10.17 14.15 -15.37
CA GLU A 128 10.69 13.18 -14.42
C GLU A 128 9.82 13.13 -13.16
N ILE A 129 9.58 11.93 -12.66
CA ILE A 129 8.96 11.71 -11.36
C ILE A 129 10.09 11.65 -10.33
N SER A 130 10.05 12.51 -9.33
CA SER A 130 11.01 12.48 -8.22
C SER A 130 10.65 11.40 -7.19
N ASP A 131 11.63 10.97 -6.40
CA ASP A 131 11.43 10.06 -5.25
C ASP A 131 10.31 10.55 -4.33
N GLY A 132 10.26 11.85 -4.05
CA GLY A 132 9.26 12.44 -3.17
C GLY A 132 7.84 12.41 -3.76
N GLU A 133 7.69 12.46 -5.08
CA GLU A 133 6.39 12.32 -5.75
C GLU A 133 5.94 10.85 -5.77
N ALA A 134 6.85 9.93 -6.08
CA ALA A 134 6.58 8.50 -6.03
C ALA A 134 6.22 8.05 -4.60
N GLU A 135 6.95 8.54 -3.58
CA GLU A 135 6.66 8.23 -2.17
C GLU A 135 5.25 8.71 -1.76
N LYS A 136 4.79 9.86 -2.26
CA LYS A 136 3.43 10.35 -2.01
C LYS A 136 2.35 9.42 -2.60
N LEU A 137 2.60 8.81 -3.76
CA LEU A 137 1.68 7.82 -4.34
C LEU A 137 1.64 6.53 -3.53
N ILE A 138 2.79 6.08 -3.03
CA ILE A 138 2.84 4.96 -2.11
C ILE A 138 2.07 5.27 -0.81
N LYS A 139 2.25 6.47 -0.24
CA LYS A 139 1.50 6.91 0.95
C LYS A 139 -0.01 7.02 0.69
N LEU A 140 -0.43 7.38 -0.52
CA LEU A 140 -1.83 7.28 -0.92
C LEU A 140 -2.32 5.84 -0.83
N ASN A 141 -1.55 4.85 -1.31
CA ASN A 141 -1.94 3.45 -1.16
C ASN A 141 -2.06 3.03 0.29
N GLU A 142 -1.15 3.45 1.17
CA GLU A 142 -1.29 3.18 2.61
C GLU A 142 -2.57 3.77 3.20
N TYR A 143 -2.92 5.00 2.81
CA TYR A 143 -4.17 5.63 3.21
C TYR A 143 -5.38 4.83 2.72
N LEU A 144 -5.42 4.43 1.45
CA LEU A 144 -6.53 3.68 0.87
C LEU A 144 -6.66 2.28 1.51
N ILE A 145 -5.56 1.56 1.69
CA ILE A 145 -5.55 0.25 2.36
C ILE A 145 -6.13 0.37 3.77
N LYS A 146 -5.72 1.39 4.52
CA LYS A 146 -6.24 1.63 5.86
C LYS A 146 -7.75 1.88 5.84
N ASN A 147 -8.23 2.84 5.04
CA ASN A 147 -9.63 3.28 5.09
C ASN A 147 -10.58 2.24 4.47
N TRP A 148 -10.16 1.55 3.41
CA TRP A 148 -11.03 0.60 2.72
C TRP A 148 -11.01 -0.76 3.40
N TYR A 149 -9.83 -1.30 3.75
CA TYR A 149 -9.76 -2.66 4.26
C TYR A 149 -9.70 -2.74 5.79
N ILE A 150 -8.78 -1.99 6.41
CA ILE A 150 -8.51 -2.14 7.85
C ILE A 150 -9.67 -1.58 8.67
N GLU A 151 -10.08 -0.34 8.42
CA GLU A 151 -11.15 0.31 9.19
C GLU A 151 -12.49 -0.43 9.05
N ARG A 152 -12.77 -0.99 7.87
CA ARG A 152 -13.93 -1.85 7.64
C ARG A 152 -13.85 -3.14 8.46
N HIS A 153 -12.73 -3.87 8.37
CA HIS A 153 -12.54 -5.12 9.11
C HIS A 153 -12.64 -4.90 10.63
N ASP A 154 -12.03 -3.84 11.15
CA ASP A 154 -12.07 -3.49 12.57
C ASP A 154 -13.51 -3.16 13.02
N SER A 155 -14.24 -2.42 12.19
CA SER A 155 -15.65 -2.09 12.45
C SER A 155 -16.54 -3.33 12.45
N ASP A 156 -16.41 -4.20 11.45
CA ASP A 156 -17.19 -5.43 11.32
C ASP A 156 -16.91 -6.39 12.50
N THR A 157 -15.64 -6.48 12.92
CA THR A 157 -15.22 -7.26 14.08
C THR A 157 -15.89 -6.75 15.35
N LEU A 158 -15.82 -5.45 15.62
CA LEU A 158 -16.44 -4.84 16.80
C LEU A 158 -17.96 -5.05 16.81
N MET A 159 -18.63 -4.86 15.68
CA MET A 159 -20.08 -5.07 15.57
C MET A 159 -20.46 -6.52 15.88
N LYS A 160 -19.69 -7.48 15.35
CA LYS A 160 -19.90 -8.91 15.60
C LYS A 160 -19.70 -9.26 17.07
N GLU A 161 -18.65 -8.76 17.71
CA GLU A 161 -18.40 -8.99 19.14
C GLU A 161 -19.57 -8.50 20.01
N ILE A 162 -20.12 -7.32 19.71
CA ILE A 162 -21.28 -6.78 20.43
C ILE A 162 -22.53 -7.66 20.24
N GLN A 163 -22.76 -8.15 19.01
CA GLN A 163 -23.87 -9.07 18.72
C GLN A 163 -23.72 -10.39 19.47
N ASP A 164 -22.52 -10.96 19.50
CA ASP A 164 -22.21 -12.21 20.20
C ASP A 164 -22.42 -12.06 21.72
N ILE A 165 -22.02 -10.92 22.31
CA ILE A 165 -22.28 -10.59 23.71
C ILE A 165 -23.79 -10.59 24.00
N ASN A 166 -24.60 -9.97 23.14
CA ASN A 166 -26.06 -9.95 23.32
C ASN A 166 -26.66 -11.36 23.24
N THR A 167 -26.30 -12.14 22.21
CA THR A 167 -26.79 -13.52 22.03
C THR A 167 -26.49 -14.38 23.25
N ASN A 168 -25.24 -14.36 23.73
CA ASN A 168 -24.82 -15.11 24.92
C ASN A 168 -25.62 -14.69 26.18
N LYS A 169 -25.91 -13.40 26.34
CA LYS A 169 -26.73 -12.91 27.47
C LYS A 169 -28.19 -13.35 27.37
N GLN A 170 -28.78 -13.38 26.16
CA GLN A 170 -30.15 -13.84 25.97
C GLN A 170 -30.27 -15.35 26.21
N ASP A 171 -29.30 -16.13 25.74
CA ASP A 171 -29.31 -17.60 25.93
C ASP A 171 -29.15 -17.99 27.40
N ASN A 172 -28.33 -17.26 28.15
CA ASN A 172 -28.21 -17.45 29.59
C ASN A 172 -29.50 -17.08 30.35
N LYS A 173 -30.26 -16.09 29.88
CA LYS A 173 -31.58 -15.76 30.45
C LYS A 173 -32.65 -16.82 30.19
N LYS A 174 -32.59 -17.54 29.06
CA LYS A 174 -33.54 -18.60 28.72
C LYS A 174 -33.27 -19.93 29.44
N LYS A 175 -32.06 -20.12 29.97
CA LYS A 175 -31.65 -21.30 30.74
C LYS A 175 -31.98 -21.18 32.24
N HIS A 176 -32.41 -20.00 32.68
CA HIS A 176 -32.97 -19.73 34.00
C HIS A 176 -34.49 -19.65 33.92
#